data_AF-A0A0F9KQQ2-F1
#
_entry.id   AF-A0A0F9KQQ2-F1
#
_cell.length_a   1.000
_cell.length_b   1.000
_cell.length_c   1.000
_cell.angle_alpha   90.00
_cell.angle_beta   90.00
_cell.angle_gamma   90.00
#
_symmetry.space_group_name_H-M   'P 1'
#
loop_
_entity.id
_entity.type
_entity.pdbx_description
1 polymer ?
#
loop_
_entity_poly.entity_id
_entity_poly.type
_entity_poly.pdbx_seq_one_letter_code
_entity_poly.pdbx_strand_id
1 'polypeptide(L)' 'MIKMDIEGYEMSALRAAMSLMKNHKPRLAIAVYHELENALKCAEIIKNANPTYKVEFRGYYGYFEPARPYMLFAY' A
#
# COMPACT_ATOMS: atom_id res chain seq x y z
N MET A 1 1.15 -12.92 5.82
CA MET A 1 0.61 -11.54 5.87
C MET A 1 1.78 -10.58 5.93
N ILE A 2 1.71 -9.43 5.28
CA ILE A 2 2.70 -8.35 5.40
C ILE A 2 2.00 -7.12 5.98
N LYS A 3 2.47 -6.63 7.13
CA LYS A 3 2.10 -5.32 7.67
C LYS A 3 3.29 -4.39 7.51
N MET A 4 3.06 -3.16 7.06
CA MET A 4 4.12 -2.21 6.77
C MET A 4 3.74 -0.80 7.24
N ASP A 5 4.69 -0.15 7.90
CA ASP A 5 4.65 1.22 8.41
C ASP A 5 6.10 1.59 8.63
N ILE A 6 6.73 2.16 7.60
CA ILE A 6 8.18 2.27 7.51
C ILE A 6 8.59 3.68 7.07
N GLU A 7 7.85 4.69 7.52
CA GLU A 7 8.22 6.11 7.44
C GLU A 7 8.61 6.56 6.01
N GLY A 8 7.81 6.18 5.00
CA GLY A 8 7.97 6.63 3.60
C GLY A 8 8.72 5.65 2.68
N TYR A 9 9.23 4.54 3.20
CA TYR A 9 9.91 3.52 2.39
C TYR A 9 8.98 2.47 1.77
N GLU A 10 7.65 2.66 1.85
CA GLU A 10 6.67 1.63 1.46
C GLU A 10 6.78 1.21 -0.01
N MET A 11 6.95 2.16 -0.92
CA MET A 11 7.07 1.87 -2.36
C MET A 11 8.29 1.00 -2.67
N SER A 12 9.43 1.28 -2.05
CA SER A 12 10.66 0.50 -2.23
C SER A 12 10.51 -0.92 -1.71
N ALA A 13 9.92 -1.08 -0.53
CA ALA A 13 9.63 -2.39 0.06
C ALA A 13 8.62 -3.19 -0.79
N LEU A 14 7.57 -2.55 -1.30
CA LEU A 14 6.61 -3.20 -2.19
C LEU A 14 7.24 -3.62 -3.53
N ARG A 15 8.11 -2.79 -4.12
CA ARG A 15 8.84 -3.14 -5.35
C ARG A 15 9.75 -4.36 -5.13
N ALA A 16 10.46 -4.41 -4.00
CA ALA A 16 11.26 -5.58 -3.64
C ALA A 16 10.40 -6.84 -3.42
N ALA A 17 9.16 -6.68 -2.93
CA ALA A 17 8.22 -7.76 -2.67
C ALA A 17 7.38 -8.21 -3.89
N MET A 18 7.60 -7.67 -5.10
CA MET A 18 6.74 -7.95 -6.27
C MET A 18 6.66 -9.44 -6.62
N SER A 19 7.79 -10.17 -6.63
CA SER A 19 7.79 -11.62 -6.91
C SER A 19 6.97 -12.39 -5.88
N LEU A 20 7.07 -12.00 -4.60
CA LEU A 20 6.32 -12.62 -3.51
C LEU A 20 4.81 -12.32 -3.61
N MET A 21 4.43 -11.09 -3.94
CA MET A 21 3.03 -10.71 -4.20
C MET A 21 2.43 -11.45 -5.39
N LYS A 22 3.22 -11.64 -6.46
CA LYS A 22 2.82 -12.40 -7.65
C LYS A 22 2.58 -13.88 -7.34
N ASN A 23 3.51 -14.53 -6.64
CA ASN A 23 3.50 -15.99 -6.49
C ASN A 23 2.68 -16.49 -5.28
N HIS A 24 2.54 -15.68 -4.23
CA HIS A 24 1.93 -16.13 -2.98
C HIS A 24 0.70 -15.33 -2.54
N LYS A 25 0.44 -14.18 -3.18
CA LYS A 25 -0.70 -13.29 -2.87
C LYS A 25 -0.97 -13.11 -1.36
N PRO A 26 0.04 -12.75 -0.53
CA PRO A 26 -0.21 -12.52 0.89
C PRO A 26 -1.18 -11.36 1.11
N ARG A 27 -1.98 -11.42 2.17
CA ARG A 27 -2.73 -10.25 2.65
C ARG A 27 -1.77 -9.14 3.08
N LEU A 28 -2.05 -7.91 2.66
CA LEU A 28 -1.27 -6.69 2.90
C LEU A 28 -2.05 -5.71 3.77
N ALA A 29 -1.36 -5.03 4.68
CA ALA A 29 -1.83 -3.87 5.44
C ALA A 29 -0.71 -2.83 5.51
N ILE A 30 -0.81 -1.76 4.72
CA ILE A 30 0.26 -0.80 4.45
C ILE A 30 -0.16 0.58 4.93
N ALA A 31 0.63 1.22 5.79
CA ALA A 31 0.45 2.63 6.14
C ALA A 31 0.77 3.50 4.92
N VAL A 32 -0.14 4.40 4.56
CA VAL A 32 -0.04 5.20 3.31
C VAL A 32 -0.22 6.70 3.55
N TYR A 33 -0.05 7.17 4.80
CA TYR A 33 -0.21 8.57 5.16
C TYR A 33 1.09 9.39 5.06
N HIS A 34 2.27 8.74 5.01
CA HIS A 34 3.58 9.42 5.04
C HIS A 34 3.78 10.44 3.92
N GLU A 35 3.27 10.16 2.72
CA GLU A 35 3.39 11.06 1.55
C GLU A 35 2.06 11.16 0.80
N LEU A 36 1.84 12.29 0.11
CA LEU A 36 0.60 12.55 -0.64
C LEU A 36 0.31 11.44 -1.66
N GLU A 37 1.35 10.99 -2.37
CA GLU A 37 1.23 10.01 -3.44
C GLU A 37 1.29 8.57 -2.92
N ASN A 38 1.59 8.35 -1.64
CA ASN A 38 1.94 7.03 -1.11
C ASN A 38 0.81 6.02 -1.31
N ALA A 39 -0.43 6.45 -1.06
CA ALA A 39 -1.63 5.64 -1.24
C ALA A 39 -1.81 5.13 -2.67
N LEU A 40 -1.73 6.03 -3.65
CA LEU A 40 -1.92 5.71 -5.06
C LEU A 40 -0.77 4.85 -5.59
N LYS A 41 0.48 5.23 -5.30
CA LYS A 41 1.67 4.50 -5.75
C LYS A 41 1.75 3.10 -5.14
N CYS A 42 1.42 2.93 -3.86
CA CYS A 42 1.36 1.61 -3.24
C CYS A 42 0.30 0.72 -3.90
N ALA A 43 -0.90 1.24 -4.15
CA ALA A 43 -1.96 0.50 -4.83
C ALA A 43 -1.55 0.08 -6.26
N GLU A 44 -0.91 0.99 -7.00
CA GLU A 44 -0.39 0.72 -8.34
C GLU A 44 0.66 -0.38 -8.35
N ILE A 45 1.66 -0.31 -7.46
CA ILE A 45 2.71 -1.35 -7.35
C ILE A 45 2.09 -2.71 -7.02
N ILE A 46 1.15 -2.76 -6.09
CA ILE A 46 0.46 -4.01 -5.69
C ILE A 46 -0.32 -4.60 -6.88
N LYS A 47 -1.07 -3.76 -7.61
CA LYS A 47 -1.85 -4.19 -8.78
C LYS A 47 -0.98 -4.62 -9.96
N ASN A 48 0.14 -3.94 -10.18
CA ASN A 48 1.12 -4.32 -11.20
C ASN A 48 1.81 -5.65 -10.86
N ALA A 49 2.05 -5.93 -9.58
CA ALA A 49 2.61 -7.20 -9.14
C ALA A 49 1.60 -8.35 -9.31
N ASN A 50 0.34 -8.11 -8.96
CA ASN A 50 -0.74 -9.08 -9.13
C ASN A 50 -2.11 -8.36 -9.27
N PRO A 51 -2.71 -8.34 -10.47
CA PRO A 51 -3.95 -7.58 -10.72
C PRO A 51 -5.17 -8.14 -9.97
N THR A 52 -5.09 -9.37 -9.46
CA THR A 52 -6.19 -10.05 -8.74
C THR A 52 -6.36 -9.60 -7.29
N TYR A 53 -5.45 -8.80 -6.76
CA TYR A 53 -5.62 -8.18 -5.45
C TYR A 53 -6.85 -7.28 -5.43
N LYS A 54 -7.70 -7.39 -4.42
CA LYS A 54 -8.68 -6.35 -4.07
C LYS A 54 -7.98 -5.34 -3.18
N VAL A 55 -8.13 -4.05 -3.47
CA VAL A 55 -7.47 -2.96 -2.73
C VAL A 55 -8.53 -2.10 -2.07
N GLU A 56 -8.38 -1.84 -0.79
CA GLU A 56 -9.27 -0.98 0.01
C GLU A 56 -8.45 0.03 0.81
N PHE A 57 -8.91 1.27 0.88
CA PHE A 57 -8.36 2.29 1.78
C PHE A 57 -9.26 2.43 3.00
N ARG A 58 -8.67 2.52 4.20
CA ARG A 58 -9.40 2.67 5.46
C ARG A 58 -8.78 3.76 6.33
N GLY A 59 -9.64 4.58 6.94
CA GLY A 59 -9.25 5.73 7.75
C GLY A 59 -8.77 6.93 6.91
N TYR A 60 -8.78 8.14 7.49
CA TYR A 60 -8.37 9.36 6.81
C TYR A 60 -7.70 10.37 7.78
N TYR A 61 -6.57 10.95 7.36
CA TYR A 61 -5.90 12.11 7.96
C TYR A 61 -6.53 13.37 7.35
N GLY A 62 -7.45 14.00 8.08
CA GLY A 62 -7.98 15.32 7.72
C GLY A 62 -7.05 16.49 8.04
N TYR A 63 -5.91 16.23 8.69
CA TYR A 63 -4.92 17.26 9.02
C TYR A 63 -4.13 17.76 7.80
N PHE A 64 -3.90 16.88 6.82
CA PHE A 64 -3.21 17.23 5.58
C PHE A 64 -4.22 17.67 4.52
N GLU A 65 -3.82 18.62 3.67
CA GLU A 65 -4.58 19.03 2.51
C GLU A 65 -3.79 18.70 1.22
N PRO A 66 -4.31 17.82 0.34
CA PRO A 66 -5.58 17.10 0.48
C PRO A 66 -5.49 15.99 1.54
N ALA A 67 -6.67 15.59 2.06
CA ALA A 67 -6.77 14.53 3.06
C ALA A 67 -6.19 13.21 2.55
N ARG A 68 -5.50 12.48 3.42
CA ARG A 68 -4.76 11.26 3.08
C ARG A 68 -5.37 10.03 3.74
N PRO A 69 -5.50 8.87 3.08
CA PRO A 69 -5.93 7.66 3.76
C PRO A 69 -4.87 7.15 4.75
N TYR A 70 -5.29 6.48 5.82
CA TYR A 70 -4.35 5.90 6.80
C TYR A 70 -3.72 4.61 6.30
N MET A 71 -4.57 3.66 5.91
CA MET A 71 -4.17 2.29 5.64
C MET A 71 -4.70 1.82 4.30
N LEU A 72 -3.84 1.15 3.54
CA LEU A 72 -4.19 0.35 2.37
C LEU A 72 -4.23 -1.12 2.79
N PHE A 73 -5.34 -1.78 2.54
CA PHE A 73 -5.48 -3.23 2.65
C PHE A 73 -5.53 -3.86 1.27
N ALA A 74 -4.81 -4.98 1.08
CA ALA A 74 -4.91 -5.76 -0.15
C ALA A 74 -5.02 -7.26 0.13
N TYR A 75 -5.92 -7.96 -0.57
CA TYR A 75 -6.19 -9.40 -0.41
C TYR A 75 -6.66 -10.10 -1.69
#